data_AF-A0A3D0ERV9-F1
#
_entry.id   AF-A0A3D0ERV9-F1
#
_cell.length_a   1.000
_cell.length_b   1.000
_cell.length_c   1.000
_cell.angle_alpha   90.00
_cell.angle_beta   90.00
_cell.angle_gamma   90.00
#
_symmetry.space_group_name_H-M   'P 1'
#
loop_
_entity.id
_entity.type
_entity.pdbx_description
1 polymer ?
#
loop_
_entity_poly.entity_id
_entity_poly.type
_entity_poly.pdbx_seq_one_letter_code
_entity_poly.pdbx_strand_id
1 'polypeptide(L)' 'MEASTNKIEFYFDFSSPFGYFAATKIKAIGDEFGREVSWKPFMIAAALKV' A
#
# COMPACT_ATOMS: atom_id res chain seq x y z
N MET A 1 -13.73 -20.59 -0.80
CA MET A 1 -13.52 -19.33 -0.07
C MET A 1 -13.04 -18.31 -1.09
N GLU A 2 -13.93 -17.36 -1.37
CA GLU A 2 -13.96 -16.33 -2.42
C GLU A 2 -12.62 -15.71 -2.82
N ALA A 3 -12.45 -15.55 -4.14
CA ALA A 3 -11.47 -14.66 -4.72
C ALA A 3 -11.86 -13.19 -4.48
N SER A 4 -11.07 -12.46 -3.71
CA SER A 4 -11.06 -10.99 -3.71
C SER A 4 -9.69 -10.47 -4.19
N THR A 5 -9.13 -11.13 -5.21
CA THR A 5 -7.74 -10.96 -5.68
C THR A 5 -7.51 -9.69 -6.51
N ASN A 6 -8.52 -8.85 -6.72
CA ASN A 6 -8.42 -7.72 -7.63
C ASN A 6 -8.06 -6.38 -6.95
N LYS A 7 -7.95 -6.32 -5.62
CA LYS A 7 -7.53 -5.09 -4.92
C LYS A 7 -6.01 -4.95 -4.94
N ILE A 8 -5.52 -3.71 -4.91
CA ILE A 8 -4.11 -3.40 -4.66
C ILE A 8 -3.95 -3.27 -3.15
N GLU A 9 -3.23 -4.19 -2.52
CA GLU A 9 -2.84 -4.02 -1.11
C GLU A 9 -1.57 -3.16 -1.04
N PHE A 10 -1.72 -1.92 -0.58
CA PHE A 10 -0.63 -0.96 -0.52
C PHE A 10 -0.08 -0.89 0.90
N TYR A 11 1.00 -1.63 1.16
CA TYR A 11 1.76 -1.58 2.40
C TYR A 11 2.62 -0.33 2.43
N PHE A 12 2.41 0.52 3.44
CA PHE A 12 3.05 1.83 3.52
C PHE A 12 3.67 2.07 4.89
N ASP A 13 4.95 2.45 4.89
CA ASP A 13 5.65 2.94 6.07
C ASP A 13 5.95 4.44 5.91
N PHE A 14 5.53 5.24 6.89
CA PHE A 14 5.74 6.68 6.96
C PHE A 14 7.22 7.07 7.01
N SER A 15 8.10 6.18 7.47
CA SER A 15 9.54 6.45 7.47
C SER A 15 10.21 6.29 6.10
N SER A 16 9.51 5.72 5.11
CA SER A 16 10.09 5.44 3.79
C SER A 16 9.93 6.63 2.84
N PRO A 17 11.02 7.31 2.43
CA PRO A 17 10.93 8.39 1.44
C PRO A 17 10.43 7.90 0.07
N PHE A 18 10.74 6.66 -0.30
CA PHE A 18 10.20 6.05 -1.52
C PHE A 18 8.72 5.67 -1.37
N GLY A 19 8.32 5.22 -0.17
CA GLY A 19 6.92 4.98 0.16
C GLY A 19 6.09 6.24 -0.03
N TYR A 20 6.60 7.42 0.37
CA TYR A 20 5.91 8.69 0.18
C TYR A 20 5.61 8.97 -1.29
N PHE A 21 6.62 8.85 -2.18
CA PHE A 21 6.40 9.03 -3.61
C PHE A 21 5.40 8.02 -4.18
N ALA A 22 5.45 6.75 -3.77
CA ALA A 22 4.49 5.76 -4.19
C ALA A 22 3.05 6.09 -3.71
N ALA A 23 2.90 6.57 -2.48
CA ALA A 23 1.61 6.97 -1.91
C ALA A 23 0.96 8.12 -2.69
N THR A 24 1.74 9.03 -3.29
CA THR A 24 1.21 10.10 -4.15
C THR A 24 0.66 9.60 -5.49
N LYS A 25 1.02 8.38 -5.92
CA LYS A 25 0.68 7.83 -7.24
C LYS A 25 -0.29 6.66 -7.19
N ILE A 26 -0.35 5.93 -6.07
CA ILE A 26 -1.05 4.64 -5.99
C ILE A 26 -2.53 4.72 -6.33
N LYS A 27 -3.20 5.83 -6.02
CA LYS A 27 -4.60 6.05 -6.40
C LYS A 27 -4.78 6.09 -7.92
N ALA A 28 -3.96 6.86 -8.63
CA ALA A 28 -4.04 6.97 -10.08
C ALA A 28 -3.80 5.63 -10.77
N ILE A 29 -2.87 4.83 -10.24
CA ILE A 29 -2.62 3.46 -10.69
C ILE A 29 -3.86 2.58 -10.45
N GLY A 30 -4.48 2.67 -9.26
CA GLY A 30 -5.74 1.97 -8.99
C GLY A 30 -6.84 2.33 -9.98
N ASP A 31 -7.02 3.63 -10.24
CA ASP A 31 -8.02 4.13 -11.19
C ASP A 31 -7.75 3.65 -12.64
N GLU A 32 -6.49 3.68 -13.09
CA GLU A 32 -6.07 3.25 -14.43
C GLU A 32 -6.44 1.78 -14.73
N PHE A 33 -6.31 0.91 -13.73
CA PHE A 33 -6.58 -0.52 -13.88
C PHE A 33 -7.94 -0.95 -13.32
N GLY A 34 -8.78 -0.03 -12.84
CA GLY A 34 -10.07 -0.34 -12.22
C GLY A 34 -9.95 -1.16 -10.93
N ARG A 35 -8.90 -0.92 -10.14
CA ARG A 35 -8.56 -1.65 -8.91
C ARG A 35 -8.68 -0.75 -7.69
N GLU A 36 -9.45 -1.20 -6.69
CA GLU A 36 -9.51 -0.54 -5.40
C GLU A 36 -8.18 -0.67 -4.65
N VAL A 37 -7.71 0.43 -4.05
CA VAL A 37 -6.50 0.45 -3.23
C VAL A 37 -6.88 0.26 -1.76
N SER A 38 -6.42 -0.84 -1.17
CA SER A 38 -6.51 -1.10 0.27
C SER A 38 -5.22 -0.68 0.94
N TRP A 39 -5.29 0.38 1.75
CA TRP A 39 -4.14 0.89 2.50
C TRP A 39 -3.82 0.01 3.70
N LYS A 40 -2.55 -0.39 3.81
CA LYS A 40 -2.02 -1.20 4.91
C LYS A 40 -0.86 -0.44 5.57
N PRO A 41 -1.17 0.59 6.40
CA PRO A 41 -0.12 1.32 7.10
C PRO A 41 0.62 0.39 8.07
N PHE A 42 1.93 0.49 8.09
CA PHE A 42 2.81 -0.37 8.88
C PHE A 42 4.01 0.44 9.39
N MET A 43 4.53 0.07 10.57
CA MET A 43 5.77 0.63 11.11
C MET A 43 6.83 -0.47 11.14
N ILE A 44 7.76 -0.44 10.19
CA ILE A 44 8.86 -1.41 10.11
C ILE A 44 9.74 -1.32 11.36
N ALA A 45 10.01 -0.11 11.85
CA ALA A 45 10.83 0.10 13.04
C ALA A 45 10.26 -0.57 14.31
N ALA A 46 8.94 -0.64 14.44
CA ALA A 46 8.28 -1.32 15.57
C ALA A 46 8.29 -2.84 15.39
N ALA A 47 8.19 -3.33 14.15
CA ALA A 47 8.15 -4.75 13.85
C ALA A 47 9.54 -5.43 13.85
N LEU A 48 10.61 -4.68 13.57
CA LEU A 48 11.99 -5.18 13.59
C LEU A 48 12.67 -5.02 14.96
N LYS A 49 11.95 -4.50 15.96
CA LYS A 49 12.48 -4.33 17.31
C LYS A 49 12.54 -5.67 18.03
N VAL A 50 13.76 -6.08 18.39
CA VAL A 50 14.08 -7.26 19.24
C VAL A 50 13.97 -6.89 20.70
#